data_AF-A0A546XRZ7-F1
#
_entry.id   AF-A0A546XRZ7-F1
#
_cell.length_a   1.000
_cell.length_b   1.000
_cell.length_c   1.000
_cell.angle_alpha   90.00
_cell.angle_beta   90.00
_cell.angle_gamma   90.00
#
_symmetry.space_group_name_H-M   'P 1'
#
loop_
_entity.id
_entity.type
_entity.pdbx_description
1 polymer ?
#
loop_
_entity_poly.entity_id
_entity_poly.type
_entity_poly.pdbx_seq_one_letter_code
_entity_poly.pdbx_strand_id
1 'polypeptide(L)'
;MAKTKYFVIDPNGVKHTRSTSRIYSHAVLYQNTKDDYLATIPAWMETEKKNGKYYLDCIANGYHKSLMRFPHYVDDKARQAADVQEAIERLDGCTTPEEFAERLAERMRAKAEATDWNQWFCDGWCGRLDLAQKLAAKRGVSMIVAALTE
;
A
#
# COMPACT_ATOMS: atom_id res chain seq x y z
N MET A 1 -30.19 14.37 -3.51
CA MET A 1 -30.25 14.68 -2.06
C MET A 1 -29.02 15.45 -1.65
N ALA A 2 -29.17 16.48 -0.82
CA ALA A 2 -28.03 17.17 -0.21
C ALA A 2 -27.18 16.15 0.57
N LYS A 3 -25.85 16.23 0.44
CA LYS A 3 -24.92 15.37 1.18
C LYS A 3 -24.63 16.04 2.53
N THR A 4 -24.68 15.26 3.60
CA THR A 4 -24.21 15.70 4.91
C THR A 4 -22.70 15.58 4.97
N LYS A 5 -22.04 16.61 5.51
CA LYS A 5 -20.61 16.57 5.82
C LYS A 5 -20.43 16.17 7.26
N TYR A 6 -19.72 15.06 7.47
CA TYR A 6 -19.28 14.62 8.78
C TYR A 6 -17.81 14.93 8.99
N PHE A 7 -17.42 15.22 10.23
CA PHE A 7 -16.03 15.37 10.61
C PHE A 7 -15.74 14.79 12.01
N VAL A 8 -14.47 14.42 12.21
CA VAL A 8 -13.88 14.11 13.52
C VAL A 8 -12.52 14.77 13.60
N ILE A 9 -12.07 15.06 14.82
CA ILE A 9 -10.74 15.60 15.11
C ILE A 9 -9.96 14.49 15.80
N ASP A 10 -8.77 14.20 15.29
CA ASP A 10 -7.88 13.23 15.92
C ASP A 10 -7.12 13.85 17.11
N PRO A 11 -6.41 13.04 17.92
CA PRO A 11 -5.66 13.54 19.07
C PRO A 11 -4.59 14.58 18.75
N ASN A 12 -4.13 14.67 17.50
CA ASN A 12 -3.15 15.66 17.05
C ASN A 12 -3.83 16.93 16.49
N GLY A 13 -5.17 17.02 16.56
CA GLY A 13 -5.94 18.15 16.06
C GLY A 13 -6.24 18.12 14.56
N VAL A 14 -5.90 17.03 13.85
CA VAL A 14 -6.16 16.94 12.41
C VAL A 14 -7.62 16.54 12.16
N LYS A 15 -8.26 17.25 11.22
CA LYS A 15 -9.65 17.03 10.86
C LYS A 15 -9.77 15.99 9.75
N HIS A 16 -10.52 14.92 10.03
CA HIS A 16 -10.91 13.91 9.05
C HIS A 16 -12.35 14.15 8.63
N THR A 17 -12.62 14.20 7.33
CA THR A 17 -13.96 14.55 6.81
C THR A 17 -14.55 13.50 5.88
N ARG A 18 -15.88 13.42 5.84
CA ARG A 18 -16.62 12.58 4.89
C ARG A 18 -17.91 13.25 4.45
N SER A 19 -18.09 13.36 3.14
CA SER A 19 -19.35 13.83 2.53
C SER A 19 -20.17 12.65 2.03
N THR A 20 -21.39 12.47 2.54
CA THR A 20 -22.22 11.29 2.22
C THR A 20 -23.71 11.56 2.37
N SER A 21 -24.56 10.72 1.77
CA SER A 21 -26.00 10.68 2.06
C SER A 21 -26.37 9.70 3.17
N ARG A 22 -25.40 8.90 3.65
CA ARG A 22 -25.57 7.97 4.76
C ARG A 22 -25.40 8.69 6.10
N ILE A 23 -26.10 8.23 7.12
CA ILE A 23 -25.97 8.75 8.48
C ILE A 23 -24.82 8.04 9.19
N TYR A 24 -23.88 8.82 9.71
CA TYR A 24 -22.78 8.35 10.54
C TYR A 24 -22.85 8.98 11.93
N SER A 25 -22.55 8.17 12.94
CA SER A 25 -22.50 8.60 14.34
C SER A 25 -21.11 8.40 14.95
N HIS A 26 -20.26 7.57 14.32
CA HIS A 26 -18.92 7.25 14.79
C HIS A 26 -17.93 7.24 13.63
N ALA A 27 -16.67 7.57 13.92
CA ALA A 27 -15.51 7.27 13.09
C ALA A 27 -14.51 6.44 13.89
N VAL A 28 -13.78 5.56 13.21
CA VAL A 28 -12.68 4.79 13.81
C VAL A 28 -11.38 5.40 13.32
N LEU A 29 -10.60 5.92 14.26
CA LEU A 29 -9.26 6.43 14.02
C LEU A 29 -8.23 5.41 14.49
N TYR A 30 -7.14 5.24 13.77
CA TYR A 30 -6.07 4.31 14.13
C TYR A 30 -4.70 4.90 13.85
N GLN A 31 -3.70 4.42 14.59
CA GLN A 31 -2.28 4.63 14.29
C GLN A 31 -1.70 3.32 13.78
N ASN A 32 -0.81 3.42 12.80
CA ASN A 32 0.06 2.29 12.52
C ASN A 32 1.16 2.25 13.58
N THR A 33 1.61 1.06 13.95
CA THR A 33 2.83 0.92 14.73
C THR A 33 3.99 0.56 13.82
N LYS A 34 5.20 0.90 14.26
CA LYS A 34 6.44 0.48 13.61
C LYS A 34 6.49 -1.04 13.46
N ASP A 35 6.11 -1.76 14.52
CA ASP A 35 6.13 -3.22 14.55
C ASP A 35 5.15 -3.82 13.55
N ASP A 36 3.93 -3.30 13.45
CA ASP A 36 2.94 -3.75 12.46
C ASP A 36 3.46 -3.56 11.03
N TYR A 37 4.11 -2.42 10.76
CA TYR A 37 4.70 -2.15 9.45
C TYR A 37 5.86 -3.10 9.14
N LEU A 38 6.78 -3.30 10.08
CA LEU A 38 7.90 -4.22 9.94
C LEU A 38 7.42 -5.67 9.74
N ALA A 39 6.31 -6.06 10.38
CA ALA A 39 5.70 -7.38 10.21
C ALA A 39 5.17 -7.62 8.78
N THR A 40 4.95 -6.58 7.98
CA THR A 40 4.56 -6.75 6.57
C THR A 40 5.73 -7.13 5.66
N ILE A 41 6.97 -6.80 6.03
CA ILE A 41 8.15 -6.94 5.17
C ILE A 41 8.30 -8.36 4.59
N PRO A 42 8.18 -9.46 5.36
CA PRO A 42 8.33 -10.80 4.81
C PRO A 42 7.36 -11.11 3.65
N ALA A 43 6.09 -10.68 3.75
CA ALA A 43 5.10 -10.90 2.71
C ALA A 43 5.41 -10.08 1.44
N TRP A 44 5.94 -8.86 1.62
CA TRP A 44 6.41 -8.03 0.50
C TRP A 44 7.64 -8.63 -0.17
N MET A 45 8.60 -9.14 0.60
CA MET A 45 9.80 -9.80 0.06
C MET A 45 9.45 -10.98 -0.85
N GLU A 46 8.45 -11.79 -0.49
CA GLU A 46 8.00 -12.90 -1.35
C GLU A 46 7.39 -12.42 -2.68
N THR A 47 6.74 -11.25 -2.66
CA THR A 47 6.25 -10.63 -3.89
C THR A 47 7.42 -10.10 -4.73
N GLU A 48 8.40 -9.46 -4.09
CA GLU A 48 9.57 -8.94 -4.81
C GLU A 48 10.50 -10.01 -5.36
N LYS A 49 10.64 -11.17 -4.70
CA LYS A 49 11.37 -12.30 -5.29
C LYS A 49 10.74 -12.71 -6.64
N LYS A 50 9.41 -12.72 -6.73
CA LYS A 50 8.72 -13.01 -8.00
C LYS A 50 8.97 -11.93 -9.04
N ASN A 51 8.97 -10.66 -8.63
CA ASN A 51 9.28 -9.53 -9.52
C ASN A 51 10.73 -9.57 -10.01
N GLY A 52 11.69 -9.81 -9.11
CA GLY A 52 13.11 -9.94 -9.43
C GLY A 52 13.35 -11.07 -10.44
N LYS A 53 12.73 -12.24 -10.21
CA LYS A 53 12.75 -13.34 -11.18
C LYS A 53 12.16 -12.92 -12.53
N TYR A 54 11.02 -12.23 -12.52
CA TYR A 54 10.38 -11.75 -13.74
C TYR A 54 11.27 -10.81 -14.57
N TYR A 55 11.99 -9.89 -13.92
CA TYR A 55 12.93 -8.99 -14.61
C TYR A 55 14.18 -9.72 -15.11
N LEU A 56 14.75 -10.64 -14.32
CA LEU A 56 15.87 -11.47 -14.76
C LEU A 56 15.51 -12.33 -15.98
N ASP A 57 14.32 -12.93 -15.96
CA ASP A 57 13.78 -13.67 -17.10
C ASP A 57 13.58 -12.75 -18.31
N CYS A 58 13.14 -11.50 -18.13
CA CYS A 58 13.01 -10.52 -19.21
C CYS A 58 14.35 -10.27 -19.91
N ILE A 59 15.40 -10.02 -19.13
CA ILE A 59 16.74 -9.74 -19.64
C ILE A 59 17.31 -10.98 -20.35
N ALA A 60 17.19 -12.16 -19.74
CA ALA A 60 17.72 -13.40 -20.29
C ALA A 60 17.06 -13.78 -21.63
N ASN A 61 15.77 -13.52 -21.78
CA ASN A 61 15.03 -13.84 -23.01
C ASN A 61 15.01 -12.70 -24.04
N GLY A 62 15.34 -11.47 -23.61
CA GLY A 62 15.21 -10.26 -24.44
C GLY A 62 13.77 -9.75 -24.59
N TYR A 63 12.84 -10.21 -23.74
CA TYR A 63 11.42 -9.81 -23.76
C TYR A 63 10.67 -10.30 -22.51
N HIS A 64 9.53 -9.67 -22.21
CA HIS A 64 8.57 -10.19 -21.24
C HIS A 64 7.79 -11.40 -21.77
N LYS A 65 8.07 -12.59 -21.22
CA LYS A 65 7.44 -13.86 -21.62
C LYS A 65 5.91 -13.83 -21.53
N SER A 66 5.34 -13.13 -20.54
CA SER A 66 3.89 -12.99 -20.35
C SER A 66 3.20 -12.22 -21.48
N LEU A 67 3.95 -11.38 -22.20
CA LEU A 67 3.44 -10.54 -23.28
C LEU A 67 3.53 -11.23 -24.65
N MET A 68 4.34 -12.29 -24.80
CA MET A 68 4.48 -13.06 -26.05
C MET A 68 3.18 -13.74 -26.52
N ARG A 69 2.16 -13.83 -25.65
CA ARG A 69 0.82 -14.29 -26.04
C ARG A 69 0.07 -13.29 -26.93
N PHE A 70 0.52 -12.04 -26.99
CA PHE A 70 -0.10 -10.98 -27.76
C PHE A 70 0.61 -10.83 -29.11
N PRO A 71 -0.05 -11.11 -30.26
CA PRO A 71 0.61 -11.08 -31.56
C PRO A 71 1.32 -9.76 -31.87
N HIS A 72 0.69 -8.61 -31.56
CA HIS A 72 1.30 -7.29 -31.77
C HIS A 72 2.60 -7.07 -30.98
N TYR A 73 2.76 -7.75 -29.84
CA TYR A 73 3.97 -7.65 -29.04
C TYR A 73 5.10 -8.49 -29.62
N VAL A 74 4.80 -9.64 -30.23
CA VAL A 74 5.80 -10.54 -30.83
C VAL A 74 6.57 -9.82 -31.95
N ASP A 75 5.85 -9.01 -32.73
CA ASP A 75 6.39 -8.26 -33.87
C ASP A 75 7.05 -6.93 -33.46
N ASP A 76 6.74 -6.39 -32.28
CA ASP A 76 7.25 -5.11 -31.80
C ASP A 76 8.60 -5.25 -31.06
N LYS A 77 9.68 -5.33 -31.86
CA LYS A 77 11.05 -5.43 -31.34
C LYS A 77 11.52 -4.18 -30.60
N ALA A 78 11.01 -3.00 -30.95
CA ALA A 78 11.34 -1.77 -30.26
C ALA A 78 10.76 -1.79 -28.83
N ARG A 79 9.52 -2.27 -28.68
CA ARG A 79 8.91 -2.45 -27.37
C ARG A 79 9.63 -3.49 -26.52
N GLN A 80 9.99 -4.63 -27.09
CA GLN A 80 10.77 -5.68 -26.39
C GLN A 80 12.09 -5.12 -25.84
N ALA A 81 12.83 -4.34 -26.64
CA ALA A 81 14.06 -3.71 -26.21
C ALA A 81 13.86 -2.67 -25.08
N ALA A 82 12.79 -1.86 -25.16
CA ALA A 82 12.44 -0.91 -24.12
C ALA A 82 12.08 -1.60 -22.79
N ASP A 83 11.34 -2.71 -22.84
CA ASP A 83 10.98 -3.48 -21.65
C ASP A 83 12.20 -4.17 -21.01
N VAL A 84 13.19 -4.62 -21.81
CA VAL A 84 14.48 -5.12 -21.29
C VAL A 84 15.25 -4.01 -20.60
N GLN A 85 15.29 -2.81 -21.19
CA GLN A 85 15.95 -1.66 -20.58
C GLN A 85 15.29 -1.27 -19.25
N GLU A 86 13.95 -1.25 -19.18
CA GLU A 86 13.24 -1.06 -17.91
C GLU A 86 13.61 -2.15 -16.90
N ALA A 87 13.66 -3.43 -17.32
CA ALA A 87 14.03 -4.52 -16.42
C ALA A 87 15.45 -4.35 -15.84
N ILE A 88 16.42 -3.91 -16.65
CA ILE A 88 17.78 -3.59 -16.19
C ILE A 88 17.76 -2.47 -15.15
N GLU A 89 17.04 -1.37 -15.43
CA GLU A 89 16.92 -0.23 -14.53
C GLU A 89 16.19 -0.58 -13.23
N ARG A 90 15.19 -1.47 -13.29
CA ARG A 90 14.49 -1.96 -12.09
C ARG A 90 15.41 -2.80 -11.24
N LEU A 91 16.12 -3.76 -11.83
CA LEU A 91 17.05 -4.61 -11.10
C LEU A 91 18.19 -3.78 -10.51
N ASP A 92 18.68 -2.75 -11.21
CA ASP A 92 19.69 -1.81 -10.71
C ASP A 92 20.86 -2.56 -10.05
N GLY A 93 21.45 -3.47 -10.85
CA GLY A 93 22.60 -4.29 -10.46
C GLY A 93 22.28 -5.59 -9.71
N CYS A 94 21.05 -5.82 -9.25
CA CYS A 94 20.68 -7.09 -8.62
C CYS A 94 20.76 -8.25 -9.61
N THR A 95 21.46 -9.32 -9.21
CA THR A 95 21.69 -10.52 -10.04
C THR A 95 20.84 -11.70 -9.61
N THR A 96 20.29 -11.66 -8.40
CA THR A 96 19.38 -12.69 -7.87
C THR A 96 18.05 -12.10 -7.41
N PRO A 97 16.96 -12.90 -7.44
CA PRO A 97 15.68 -12.50 -6.86
C PRO A 97 15.77 -12.12 -5.37
N GLU A 98 16.66 -12.79 -4.62
CA GLU A 98 16.89 -12.56 -3.20
C GLU A 98 17.53 -11.20 -2.95
N GLU A 99 18.57 -10.83 -3.70
CA GLU A 99 19.20 -9.50 -3.63
C GLU A 99 18.18 -8.38 -3.90
N PHE A 100 17.36 -8.57 -4.93
CA PHE A 100 16.33 -7.60 -5.29
C PHE A 100 15.30 -7.41 -4.17
N ALA A 101 14.85 -8.51 -3.55
CA ALA A 101 13.91 -8.47 -2.44
C ALA A 101 14.50 -7.87 -1.16
N GLU A 102 15.76 -8.17 -0.83
CA GLU A 102 16.42 -7.63 0.36
C GLU A 102 16.62 -6.11 0.24
N ARG A 103 16.94 -5.60 -0.95
CA ARG A 103 17.02 -4.16 -1.18
C ARG A 103 15.71 -3.44 -0.89
N LEU A 104 14.55 -4.03 -1.23
CA LEU A 104 13.27 -3.47 -0.80
C LEU A 104 13.13 -3.53 0.72
N ALA A 105 13.46 -4.67 1.34
CA ALA A 105 13.37 -4.83 2.79
C ALA A 105 14.20 -3.77 3.53
N GLU A 106 15.42 -3.49 3.07
CA GLU A 106 16.27 -2.41 3.59
C GLU A 106 15.61 -1.03 3.46
N ARG A 107 15.08 -0.69 2.27
CA ARG A 107 14.34 0.57 2.07
C ARG A 107 13.12 0.66 2.98
N MET A 108 12.41 -0.44 3.18
CA MET A 108 11.26 -0.49 4.08
C MET A 108 11.68 -0.30 5.54
N ARG A 109 12.75 -0.98 6.01
CA ARG A 109 13.28 -0.79 7.37
C ARG A 109 13.75 0.65 7.58
N ALA A 110 14.49 1.23 6.63
CA ALA A 110 14.92 2.62 6.69
C ALA A 110 13.73 3.60 6.74
N LYS A 111 12.69 3.35 5.92
CA LYS A 111 11.44 4.11 5.99
C LYS A 111 10.76 3.96 7.35
N ALA A 112 10.78 2.77 7.94
CA ALA A 112 10.17 2.53 9.23
C ALA A 112 10.85 3.33 10.36
N GLU A 113 12.18 3.49 10.30
CA GLU A 113 12.92 4.35 11.22
C GLU A 113 12.63 5.84 11.00
N ALA A 114 12.49 6.26 9.75
CA ALA A 114 12.27 7.67 9.40
C ALA A 114 10.80 8.14 9.55
N THR A 115 9.86 7.22 9.74
CA THR A 115 8.43 7.54 9.80
C THR A 115 8.04 8.01 11.21
N ASP A 116 7.34 9.13 11.31
CA ASP A 116 6.66 9.53 12.54
C ASP A 116 5.37 8.71 12.72
N TRP A 117 5.41 7.76 13.66
CA TRP A 117 4.30 6.85 13.96
C TRP A 117 3.18 7.48 14.79
N ASN A 118 3.25 8.78 15.09
CA ASN A 118 2.19 9.49 15.80
C ASN A 118 1.02 9.90 14.91
N GLN A 119 1.10 9.69 13.60
CA GLN A 119 0.02 10.05 12.68
C GLN A 119 -1.22 9.14 12.85
N TRP A 120 -2.39 9.78 12.97
CA TRP A 120 -3.68 9.11 12.98
C TRP A 120 -4.31 9.08 11.57
N PHE A 121 -4.98 7.96 11.27
CA PHE A 121 -5.72 7.73 10.04
C PHE A 121 -7.16 7.38 10.36
N CYS A 122 -8.09 7.72 9.47
CA CYS A 122 -9.49 7.30 9.59
C CYS A 122 -9.73 5.99 8.84
N ASP A 123 -9.95 4.89 9.58
CA ASP A 123 -10.24 3.57 9.00
C ASP A 123 -11.64 3.50 8.39
N GLY A 124 -12.59 4.20 9.01
CA GLY A 124 -13.96 4.18 8.52
C GLY A 124 -14.95 4.96 9.37
N TRP A 125 -16.16 5.08 8.81
CA TRP A 125 -17.29 5.74 9.45
C TRP A 125 -18.43 4.74 9.62
N CYS A 126 -19.04 4.74 10.80
CA CYS A 126 -20.04 3.77 11.21
C CYS A 126 -21.30 4.49 11.73
N GLY A 127 -22.47 4.02 11.29
CA GLY A 127 -23.76 4.51 11.79
C GLY A 127 -24.15 3.91 13.15
N ARG A 128 -23.44 2.87 13.61
CA ARG A 128 -23.68 2.18 14.89
C ARG A 128 -22.36 1.95 15.62
N LEU A 129 -22.43 1.98 16.95
CA LEU A 129 -21.28 1.78 17.84
C LEU A 129 -20.70 0.36 17.72
N ASP A 130 -21.53 -0.68 17.64
CA ASP A 130 -21.06 -2.07 17.57
C ASP A 130 -20.23 -2.35 16.30
N LEU A 131 -20.58 -1.70 15.18
CA LEU A 131 -19.81 -1.79 13.94
C LEU A 131 -18.47 -1.05 14.07
N ALA A 132 -18.45 0.09 14.77
CA ALA A 132 -17.22 0.81 15.05
C ALA A 132 -16.30 0.00 15.98
N GLN A 133 -16.84 -0.67 17.00
CA GLN A 133 -16.08 -1.57 17.87
C GLN A 133 -15.50 -2.77 17.12
N LYS A 134 -16.28 -3.41 16.24
CA LYS A 134 -15.78 -4.49 15.38
C LYS A 134 -14.68 -4.05 14.43
N LEU A 135 -14.76 -2.81 13.93
CA LEU A 135 -13.72 -2.24 13.06
C LEU A 135 -12.45 -1.91 13.85
N ALA A 136 -12.60 -1.24 15.00
CA ALA A 136 -11.50 -0.93 15.91
C ALA A 136 -10.76 -2.19 16.39
N ALA A 137 -11.48 -3.28 16.69
CA ALA A 137 -10.88 -4.55 17.09
C ALA A 137 -10.01 -5.23 16.02
N LYS A 138 -10.13 -4.83 14.75
CA LYS A 138 -9.25 -5.31 13.66
C LYS A 138 -7.97 -4.49 13.53
N ARG A 139 -7.90 -3.36 14.22
CA ARG A 139 -6.77 -2.44 14.24
C ARG A 139 -6.04 -2.59 15.58
N GLY A 140 -4.75 -2.29 15.58
CA GLY A 140 -3.96 -2.20 16.81
C GLY A 140 -4.38 -0.97 17.62
N VAL A 141 -3.50 0.02 17.69
CA VAL A 141 -3.80 1.30 18.36
C VAL A 141 -4.93 2.01 17.62
N SER A 142 -6.12 2.04 18.21
CA SER A 142 -7.30 2.67 17.61
C SER A 142 -8.24 3.28 18.64
N MET A 143 -9.09 4.20 18.19
CA MET A 143 -10.13 4.83 18.99
C MET A 143 -11.39 5.06 18.18
N ILE A 144 -12.52 5.08 18.88
CA ILE A 144 -13.82 5.41 18.31
C ILE A 144 -14.17 6.84 18.74
N VAL A 145 -14.43 7.70 17.77
CA VAL A 145 -14.77 9.11 17.99
C VAL A 145 -16.17 9.38 17.47
N ALA A 146 -16.95 10.18 18.19
CA ALA A 146 -18.28 10.60 17.74
C ALA A 146 -18.15 11.49 16.48
N ALA A 147 -18.93 11.18 15.45
CA ALA A 147 -18.99 11.96 14.22
C ALA A 147 -19.82 13.23 14.45
N LEU A 148 -19.25 14.38 14.11
CA LEU A 148 -19.92 15.68 14.12
C LEU A 148 -20.35 16.06 12.72
N THR A 149 -21.35 16.93 12.58
CA THR A 149 -21.82 17.46 11.29
C THR A 149 -21.45 18.93 11.14
N GLU A 150 -21.15 19.36 9.91
CA GLU A 150 -21.08 20.78 9.53
C GLU A 150 -22.45 21.34 9.15
#